data_AF-A0A812UXP2-F1
#
_entry.id   AF-A0A812UXP2-F1
#
_cell.length_a   1.000
_cell.length_b   1.000
_cell.length_c   1.000
_cell.angle_alpha   90.00
_cell.angle_beta   90.00
_cell.angle_gamma   90.00
#
_symmetry.space_group_name_H-M   'P 1'
#
loop_
_entity.id
_entity.type
_entity.pdbx_description
1 polymer ?
#
loop_
_entity_poly.entity_id
_entity_poly.type
_entity_poly.pdbx_seq_one_letter_code
_entity_poly.pdbx_strand_id
1 'polypeptide(L)' 'MAGRSLSRRALAANVYISEGRDRATIAKIVAAGTQPGVILGNEFVDPVYNRSGLTLASAEASKVE' A
#
# COMPACT_ATOMS: atom_id res chain seq x y z
N MET A 1 28.03 22.34 16.92
CA MET A 1 27.56 21.74 15.65
C MET A 1 26.25 21.03 15.93
N ALA A 2 25.12 21.55 15.43
CA ALA A 2 23.83 20.88 15.58
C ALA A 2 23.73 19.76 14.54
N GLY A 3 23.73 18.51 14.98
CA GLY A 3 23.54 17.35 14.10
C GLY A 3 22.15 17.38 13.47
N ARG A 4 22.07 17.25 12.14
CA ARG A 4 20.81 17.08 11.42
C ARG A 4 20.14 15.80 11.91
N SER A 5 19.03 15.91 12.65
CA SER A 5 18.17 14.77 12.96
C SER A 5 17.57 14.26 11.64
N LEU A 6 17.98 13.07 11.20
CA LEU A 6 17.40 12.42 10.05
C LEU A 6 15.97 11.99 10.42
N SER A 7 14.98 12.75 9.97
CA SER A 7 13.57 12.38 10.11
C SER A 7 13.33 11.07 9.38
N ARG A 8 13.04 10.01 10.13
CA ARG A 8 12.54 8.74 9.60
C ARG A 8 11.19 9.00 8.95
N ARG A 9 11.05 8.72 7.64
CA ARG A 9 9.80 8.89 6.89
C ARG A 9 9.37 7.55 6.33
N ALA A 10 8.08 7.23 6.46
CA ALA A 10 7.48 6.10 5.77
C ALA A 10 7.04 6.54 4.36
N LEU A 11 7.14 5.62 3.40
CA LEU A 11 6.53 5.79 2.09
C LEU A 11 5.11 5.25 2.14
N ALA A 12 4.17 5.96 1.53
CA ALA A 12 2.78 5.52 1.42
C ALA A 12 2.31 5.63 -0.04
N ALA A 13 1.50 4.67 -0.48
CA ALA A 13 0.95 4.61 -1.82
C ALA A 13 -0.53 4.18 -1.78
N ASN A 14 -1.34 4.87 -2.57
CA ASN A 14 -2.69 4.43 -2.90
C ASN A 14 -2.66 3.80 -4.29
N VAL A 15 -2.96 2.51 -4.37
CA VAL A 15 -2.99 1.75 -5.61
C VAL A 15 -4.44 1.55 -6.02
N TYR A 16 -4.76 1.97 -7.25
CA TYR A 16 -6.08 1.79 -7.85
C TYR A 16 -6.00 0.79 -8.99
N ILE A 17 -6.92 -0.16 -9.02
CA ILE A 17 -6.86 -1.33 -9.89
C ILE A 17 -8.21 -1.47 -10.59
N SER A 18 -8.17 -1.65 -11.91
CA SER A 18 -9.37 -1.82 -12.77
C SER A 18 -9.95 -3.23 -12.69
N GLU A 19 -10.14 -3.75 -11.47
CA GLU A 19 -10.80 -5.02 -11.19
C GLU A 19 -11.59 -4.90 -9.88
N GLY A 20 -12.90 -5.15 -9.91
CA GLY A 20 -13.77 -5.04 -8.74
C GLY A 20 -14.80 -6.18 -8.61
N ARG A 21 -14.74 -7.20 -9.47
CA ARG A 21 -15.77 -8.23 -9.61
C ARG A 21 -15.21 -9.64 -9.42
N ASP A 22 -14.02 -9.93 -9.96
CA ASP A 22 -13.34 -11.19 -9.75
C ASP A 22 -12.65 -11.22 -8.37
N ARG A 23 -13.35 -11.78 -7.39
CA ARG A 23 -12.85 -11.92 -6.01
C ARG A 23 -11.58 -12.77 -5.92
N ALA A 24 -11.39 -13.75 -6.79
CA ALA A 24 -10.20 -14.60 -6.76
C ALA A 24 -8.96 -13.83 -7.23
N THR A 25 -9.12 -12.99 -8.25
CA THR A 25 -8.05 -12.09 -8.71
C THR A 25 -7.74 -11.01 -7.68
N ILE A 26 -8.76 -10.37 -7.10
CA ILE A 26 -8.58 -9.37 -6.03
C ILE A 26 -7.83 -9.97 -4.84
N ALA A 27 -8.20 -11.17 -4.38
CA ALA A 27 -7.51 -11.83 -3.26
C ALA A 27 -6.01 -12.07 -3.54
N LYS A 28 -5.65 -12.45 -4.77
CA LYS A 28 -4.24 -12.61 -5.17
C LYS A 28 -3.48 -11.28 -5.14
N ILE A 29 -4.11 -10.20 -5.56
CA ILE A 29 -3.54 -8.85 -5.55
C ILE A 29 -3.33 -8.38 -4.11
N VAL A 30 -4.31 -8.56 -3.22
CA VAL A 30 -4.21 -8.22 -1.80
C VAL A 30 -3.04 -8.98 -1.16
N ALA A 31 -2.95 -10.29 -1.40
CA ALA A 31 -1.84 -11.10 -0.90
C ALA A 31 -0.47 -10.62 -1.42
N ALA A 32 -0.39 -10.14 -2.67
CA ALA A 32 0.82 -9.56 -3.21
C ALA A 32 1.20 -8.21 -2.56
N GLY A 33 0.21 -7.46 -2.06
CA GLY A 33 0.38 -6.21 -1.32
C GLY A 33 0.76 -6.37 0.16
N THR A 34 0.69 -7.58 0.71
CA THR A 34 1.04 -7.89 2.12
C THR A 34 2.40 -8.56 2.28
N GLN A 35 3.34 -8.25 1.38
CA GLN A 35 4.71 -8.78 1.48
C GLN A 35 5.44 -8.24 2.72
N PRO A 36 6.46 -8.96 3.24
CA PRO A 36 7.28 -8.49 4.34
C PRO A 36 7.80 -7.06 4.11
N GLY A 37 7.65 -6.20 5.12
CA GLY A 37 8.04 -4.78 5.03
C GLY A 37 6.95 -3.85 4.50
N VAL A 38 5.76 -4.36 4.16
CA VAL A 38 4.60 -3.55 3.75
C VAL A 38 3.49 -3.65 4.79
N ILE A 39 2.88 -2.51 5.11
CA ILE A 39 1.67 -2.39 5.91
C ILE A 39 0.50 -2.13 4.95
N LEU A 40 -0.48 -3.02 4.94
CA LEU A 40 -1.77 -2.79 4.29
C LEU A 40 -2.66 -1.99 5.26
N GLY A 41 -2.83 -0.70 4.99
CA GLY A 41 -3.66 0.19 5.81
C GLY A 41 -5.15 0.14 5.48
N ASN A 42 -5.48 -0.16 4.22
CA ASN A 42 -6.87 -0.30 3.77
C ASN A 42 -6.95 -1.14 2.49
N GLU A 43 -8.06 -1.86 2.34
CA GLU A 43 -8.50 -2.52 1.12
C GLU A 43 -9.93 -2.05 0.83
N PHE A 44 -10.24 -1.72 -0.42
CA PHE A 44 -11.63 -1.52 -0.84
C PHE A 44 -11.91 -2.21 -2.17
N VAL A 45 -13.17 -2.60 -2.34
CA VAL A 45 -13.70 -3.18 -3.58
C VAL A 45 -14.99 -2.45 -3.94
N ASP A 46 -15.09 -2.05 -5.20
CA ASP A 46 -16.23 -1.35 -5.76
C ASP A 46 -16.65 -2.04 -7.07
N PRO A 47 -17.58 -3.01 -6.98
CA PRO A 47 -18.02 -3.81 -8.12
C PRO A 47 -18.80 -3.00 -9.17
N VAL A 48 -19.45 -1.90 -8.75
CA VAL A 48 -20.24 -1.03 -9.62
C VAL A 48 -19.34 -0.40 -10.67
N TYR A 49 -18.19 0.12 -10.23
CA TYR A 49 -17.20 0.75 -11.11
C TYR A 49 -16.09 -0.19 -11.59
N ASN A 50 -16.21 -1.50 -11.31
CA ASN A 50 -15.19 -2.51 -11.61
C ASN A 50 -13.78 -2.11 -11.14
N ARG A 51 -13.67 -1.65 -9.89
CA ARG A 51 -12.40 -1.21 -9.32
C ARG A 51 -12.17 -1.77 -7.91
N SER A 52 -10.92 -1.86 -7.55
CA SER A 52 -10.45 -2.11 -6.19
C SER A 52 -9.28 -1.19 -5.88
N GLY A 53 -8.92 -1.08 -4.61
CA GLY A 53 -7.71 -0.37 -4.26
C GLY A 53 -7.16 -0.72 -2.90
N LEU A 54 -5.86 -0.43 -2.76
CA LEU A 54 -5.06 -0.73 -1.59
C LEU A 54 -4.37 0.54 -1.11
N THR A 55 -4.35 0.76 0.19
CA THR A 55 -3.46 1.74 0.82
C THR A 55 -2.29 0.98 1.44
N LEU A 56 -1.09 1.21 0.90
CA LEU A 56 0.13 0.54 1.31
C LEU A 56 1.08 1.54 1.97
N ALA A 57 1.79 1.11 3.00
CA ALA A 57 2.87 1.89 3.62
C ALA A 57 4.11 1.03 3.87
N SER A 58 5.30 1.63 3.87
CA SER A 58 6.52 0.94 4.29
C SER A 58 6.49 0.73 5.80
N ALA A 59 6.74 -0.51 6.25
CA ALA A 59 6.81 -0.84 7.67
C ALA A 59 8.03 -0.22 8.35
N GLU A 60 9.11 -0.04 7.58
CA GLU A 60 10.29 0.68 8.02
C GLU A 60 10.32 2.08 7.42
N ALA A 61 10.73 3.03 8.25
CA ALA A 61 10.98 4.38 7.81
C ALA A 61 12.42 4.47 7.28
N SER A 62 12.54 4.60 5.96
CA SER A 62 13.82 4.76 5.28
C SER A 62 14.36 6.19 5.45
N LYS A 63 15.69 6.33 5.40
CA LYS A 63 16.30 7.65 5.21
C LYS A 63 15.96 8.09 3.79
N VAL A 64 15.27 9.22 3.67
CA VAL A 64 15.13 9.91 2.39
C VAL A 64 16.33 10.87 2.33
N GLU A 65 17.27 10.60 1.43
CA GLU A 65 18.42 11.46 1.15
C GLU A 65 18.03 12.69 0.31
#